data_AF-A0AAD7HI62-F1
#
_entry.id   AF-A0AAD7HI62-F1
#
_cell.length_a   1.000
_cell.length_b   1.000
_cell.length_c   1.000
_cell.angle_alpha   90.00
_cell.angle_beta   90.00
_cell.angle_gamma   90.00
#
_symmetry.space_group_name_H-M   'P 1'
#
loop_
_entity.id
_entity.type
_entity.pdbx_description
1 polymer ?
#
loop_
_entity_poly.entity_id
_entity_poly.type
_entity_poly.pdbx_seq_one_letter_code
_entity_poly.pdbx_strand_id
1 'polypeptide(L)'
;MDFATRFARENLDLMRPNGGKYPGVSKEVDWSLVDESESLSESDTVRDNDSLVPADIPAFDGHIALAAKKVRADSADTPPHSIWITLDGDSQKKAHKKTIIRTFMDPTFDIDDGRSHDRLFRVRYFSVGGDSWDWTASTIYSKSTAGAHLLKIQGLFATLVCFNQGSGRFKVSLAILQCTGIKLVNTSPVTYLDTAPVAEISLPDTRYEVSGQILSLVPFDDSKDSSGDICWAWVAQFVAFESAKSKQSTGADAPARMCHLSITVNGCLVLPLALANLRQLTLQEILNVPTTPETQLEMTWVFPNSQLETFGAELLRRVQDDEVRTQIPVYGVVKDGRYPYEATISDGKPYHVPIQVQIDLLRKT
;
A
#
# COMPACT_ATOMS: atom_id res chain seq x y z
N MET A 1 25.16 33.99 -30.69
CA MET A 1 26.12 32.95 -31.09
C MET A 1 25.39 32.03 -32.05
N ASP A 2 25.95 31.77 -33.22
CA ASP A 2 25.33 30.89 -34.23
C ASP A 2 25.45 29.41 -33.80
N PHE A 3 24.49 28.58 -34.23
CA PHE A 3 24.37 27.18 -33.86
C PHE A 3 25.59 26.37 -34.32
N ALA A 4 26.09 26.65 -35.53
CA ALA A 4 27.28 26.00 -36.07
C ALA A 4 28.52 26.24 -35.18
N THR A 5 28.64 27.44 -34.60
CA THR A 5 29.76 27.79 -33.72
C THR A 5 29.69 27.10 -32.36
N ARG A 6 28.49 26.77 -31.86
CA ARG A 6 28.30 25.99 -30.63
C ARG A 6 28.60 24.50 -30.86
N PHE A 7 28.18 23.95 -32.00
CA PHE A 7 28.35 22.53 -32.32
C PHE A 7 29.80 22.12 -32.59
N ALA A 8 30.65 23.06 -33.02
CA ALA A 8 32.06 22.80 -33.33
C ALA A 8 32.98 22.77 -32.09
N ARG A 9 32.45 22.94 -30.88
CA ARG A 9 33.26 22.91 -29.64
C ARG A 9 33.44 21.47 -29.17
N GLU A 10 34.70 21.03 -29.09
CA GLU A 10 35.06 19.81 -28.37
C GLU A 10 34.63 19.95 -26.90
N ASN A 11 33.98 18.91 -26.36
CA ASN A 11 33.45 18.83 -24.99
C ASN A 11 32.19 19.65 -24.67
N LEU A 12 31.41 20.08 -25.68
CA LEU A 12 30.06 20.59 -25.41
C LEU A 12 29.06 19.44 -25.34
N ASP A 13 28.46 19.21 -24.17
CA ASP A 13 27.32 18.31 -24.03
C ASP A 13 26.13 18.87 -24.83
N LEU A 14 25.86 18.26 -25.98
CA LEU A 14 24.80 18.69 -26.91
C LEU A 14 23.40 18.56 -26.30
N MET A 15 23.25 17.76 -25.25
CA MET A 15 22.01 17.63 -24.49
C MET A 15 21.87 18.73 -23.43
N ARG A 16 22.96 19.46 -23.14
CA ARG A 16 23.04 20.57 -22.18
C ARG A 16 23.74 21.79 -22.78
N PRO A 17 23.18 22.42 -23.83
CA PRO A 17 23.83 23.52 -24.54
C PRO A 17 24.05 24.78 -23.67
N ASN A 18 23.42 24.88 -22.51
CA ASN A 18 23.60 25.96 -21.54
C ASN A 18 24.27 25.52 -20.22
N GLY A 19 24.62 24.23 -20.06
CA GLY A 19 25.04 23.64 -18.79
C GLY A 19 23.89 23.54 -17.77
N GLY A 20 23.76 22.43 -17.05
CA GLY A 20 22.71 22.29 -16.03
C GLY A 20 22.34 20.84 -15.70
N LYS A 21 21.37 20.69 -14.81
CA LYS A 21 20.85 19.38 -14.39
C LYS A 21 19.96 18.78 -15.48
N TYR A 22 20.05 17.47 -15.72
CA TYR A 22 19.09 16.78 -16.59
C TYR A 22 17.66 16.88 -16.02
N PRO A 23 16.67 17.34 -16.80
CA PRO A 23 15.28 17.35 -16.36
C PRO A 23 14.82 15.91 -16.08
N GLY A 24 14.39 15.63 -14.85
CA GLY A 24 13.84 14.32 -14.46
C GLY A 24 14.87 13.29 -13.98
N VAL A 25 16.17 13.60 -13.97
CA VAL A 25 17.20 12.72 -13.39
C VAL A 25 17.52 13.21 -11.97
N SER A 26 17.65 12.29 -11.01
CA SER A 26 18.03 12.66 -9.64
C SER A 26 19.45 13.22 -9.60
N LYS A 27 19.75 14.05 -8.60
CA LYS A 27 21.05 14.77 -8.53
C LYS A 27 22.23 13.78 -8.41
N GLU A 28 22.00 12.65 -7.76
CA GLU A 28 23.00 11.61 -7.49
C GLU A 28 23.40 10.83 -8.75
N VAL A 29 22.43 10.55 -9.64
CA VAL A 29 22.69 9.86 -10.92
C VAL A 29 23.36 10.79 -11.93
N ASP A 30 23.11 12.10 -11.84
CA ASP A 30 23.78 13.10 -12.68
C ASP A 30 25.27 13.27 -12.32
N TRP A 31 25.67 12.96 -11.08
CA TRP A 31 27.07 13.05 -10.63
C TRP A 31 27.93 11.89 -11.13
N SER A 32 27.36 10.69 -11.24
CA SER A 32 28.11 9.51 -11.69
C SER A 32 28.52 9.54 -13.17
N LEU A 33 28.02 10.50 -13.96
CA LEU A 33 28.39 10.70 -15.36
C LEU A 33 29.42 11.82 -15.57
N VAL A 34 29.63 12.68 -14.56
CA VAL A 34 30.54 13.83 -14.65
C VAL A 34 31.96 13.45 -14.20
N ASP A 35 32.08 12.49 -13.27
CA ASP A 35 33.37 12.14 -12.63
C ASP A 35 34.36 11.37 -13.51
N GLU A 36 33.99 10.89 -14.70
CA GLU A 36 34.95 10.16 -15.55
C GLU A 36 35.86 11.05 -16.41
N SER A 37 35.69 12.38 -16.41
CA SER A 37 36.44 13.27 -17.33
C SER A 37 37.24 14.41 -16.71
N GLU A 38 37.12 14.68 -15.40
CA GLU A 38 37.93 15.72 -14.73
C GLU A 38 39.05 15.09 -13.88
N SER A 39 40.18 14.85 -14.56
CA SER A 39 41.55 14.95 -14.06
C SER A 39 41.87 14.54 -12.61
N LEU A 40 42.57 13.41 -12.51
CA LEU A 40 43.86 13.27 -11.83
C LEU A 40 44.48 14.62 -11.42
N SER A 41 44.20 15.06 -10.20
CA SER A 41 45.00 16.05 -9.50
C SER A 41 44.96 15.77 -8.00
N GLU A 42 46.10 16.02 -7.38
CA GLU A 42 46.62 15.38 -6.19
C GLU A 42 45.87 15.70 -4.88
N SER A 43 45.98 14.72 -3.97
CA SER A 43 45.97 14.84 -2.52
C SER A 43 44.70 15.37 -1.84
N ASP A 44 43.97 14.46 -1.20
CA ASP A 44 43.74 14.67 0.23
C ASP A 44 43.59 13.36 1.00
N THR A 45 44.38 13.25 2.06
CA THR A 45 44.49 12.11 2.94
C THR A 45 43.36 12.12 3.96
N VAL A 46 42.40 11.18 3.84
CA VAL A 46 41.54 10.80 4.96
C VAL A 46 41.70 9.30 5.20
N ARG A 47 42.49 9.01 6.23
CA ARG A 47 42.47 7.74 6.96
C ARG A 47 41.11 7.60 7.63
N ASP A 48 40.40 6.52 7.36
CA ASP A 48 39.87 5.75 8.47
C ASP A 48 39.70 4.27 8.13
N ASN A 49 40.10 3.45 9.08
CA ASN A 49 40.12 2.00 9.07
C ASN A 49 38.70 1.42 9.03
N ASP A 50 38.40 0.58 8.05
CA ASP A 50 37.85 -0.74 8.37
C ASP A 50 38.23 -1.76 7.28
N SER A 51 39.17 -2.63 7.64
CA SER A 51 39.78 -3.60 6.75
C SER A 51 38.87 -4.81 6.60
N LEU A 52 37.81 -4.68 5.80
CA LEU A 52 37.11 -5.83 5.23
C LEU A 52 38.06 -6.50 4.24
N VAL A 53 38.68 -7.60 4.66
CA VAL A 53 39.41 -8.51 3.77
C VAL A 53 38.49 -8.86 2.61
N PRO A 54 38.80 -8.45 1.35
CA PRO A 54 38.00 -8.82 0.21
C PRO A 54 38.07 -10.35 0.11
N ALA A 55 36.95 -11.02 0.35
CA ALA A 55 36.82 -12.40 -0.09
C ALA A 55 37.07 -12.38 -1.61
N ASP A 56 38.00 -13.22 -2.09
CA ASP A 56 38.30 -13.40 -3.50
C ASP A 56 37.01 -13.58 -4.30
N ILE A 57 36.50 -12.50 -4.88
CA ILE A 57 35.39 -12.55 -5.83
C ILE A 57 36.04 -13.07 -7.12
N PRO A 58 35.72 -14.29 -7.59
CA PRO A 58 36.27 -14.78 -8.83
C PRO A 58 35.88 -13.79 -9.93
N ALA A 59 36.88 -13.18 -10.56
CA ALA A 59 36.68 -12.22 -11.63
C ALA A 59 35.89 -12.91 -12.76
N PHE A 60 34.65 -12.48 -12.96
CA PHE A 60 33.81 -12.99 -14.03
C PHE A 60 34.19 -12.29 -15.34
N ASP A 61 34.88 -13.01 -16.21
CA ASP A 61 35.21 -12.52 -17.55
C ASP A 61 33.98 -12.65 -18.47
N GLY A 62 33.27 -11.53 -18.62
CA GLY A 62 32.10 -11.42 -19.49
C GLY A 62 32.39 -11.74 -20.96
N HIS A 63 33.62 -11.53 -21.44
CA HIS A 63 33.96 -11.84 -22.83
C HIS A 63 34.02 -13.34 -23.09
N ILE A 64 34.55 -14.11 -22.14
CA ILE A 64 34.57 -15.59 -22.22
C ILE A 64 33.15 -16.14 -22.19
N ALA A 65 32.29 -15.63 -21.29
CA ALA A 65 30.91 -16.05 -21.21
C ALA A 65 30.10 -15.72 -22.48
N LEU A 66 30.35 -14.56 -23.09
CA LEU A 66 29.69 -14.14 -24.33
C LEU A 66 30.16 -15.00 -25.53
N ALA A 67 31.46 -15.28 -25.63
CA ALA A 67 32.02 -16.14 -26.68
C ALA A 67 31.47 -17.56 -26.59
N ALA A 68 31.38 -18.13 -25.38
CA ALA A 68 30.80 -19.46 -25.17
C ALA A 68 29.30 -19.53 -25.57
N LYS A 69 28.54 -18.46 -25.34
CA LYS A 69 27.13 -18.38 -25.73
C LYS A 69 26.97 -18.25 -27.25
N LYS A 70 27.88 -17.53 -27.92
CA LYS A 70 27.90 -17.39 -29.39
C LYS A 70 28.17 -18.73 -30.07
N VAL A 71 29.14 -19.50 -29.58
CA VAL A 71 29.41 -20.87 -30.09
C VAL A 71 28.20 -21.79 -29.92
N ARG A 72 27.48 -21.70 -28.79
CA ARG A 72 26.23 -22.46 -28.59
C ARG A 72 25.12 -22.04 -29.54
N ALA A 73 24.98 -20.74 -29.81
CA ALA A 73 23.98 -20.21 -30.74
C ALA A 73 24.28 -20.62 -32.19
N ASP A 74 25.55 -20.63 -32.59
CA ASP A 74 25.96 -21.02 -33.94
C ASP A 74 25.87 -22.56 -34.16
N SER A 75 25.92 -23.35 -33.07
CA SER A 75 25.76 -24.82 -33.13
C SER A 75 24.31 -25.32 -33.03
N ALA A 76 23.38 -24.47 -32.60
CA ALA A 76 21.96 -24.78 -32.60
C ALA A 76 21.40 -24.40 -33.97
N ASP A 77 21.13 -25.40 -34.81
CA ASP A 77 20.38 -25.25 -36.06
C ASP A 77 18.97 -24.77 -35.71
N THR A 78 18.86 -23.47 -35.49
CA THR A 78 17.67 -22.83 -34.97
C THR A 78 16.74 -22.76 -36.17
N PRO A 79 15.60 -23.48 -36.19
CA PRO A 79 14.75 -23.50 -37.37
C PRO A 79 14.35 -22.06 -37.70
N PRO A 80 14.41 -21.65 -38.97
CA PRO A 80 14.13 -20.28 -39.37
C PRO A 80 12.76 -19.87 -38.83
N HIS A 81 12.71 -18.74 -38.12
CA HIS A 81 11.50 -18.23 -37.49
C HIS A 81 10.40 -18.03 -38.55
N SER A 82 9.49 -18.99 -38.67
CA SER A 82 8.34 -18.90 -39.57
C SER A 82 7.17 -18.20 -38.87
N ILE A 83 6.54 -17.23 -39.54
CA ILE A 83 5.27 -16.62 -39.10
C ILE A 83 4.05 -17.52 -39.37
N TRP A 84 4.26 -18.63 -40.08
CA TRP A 84 3.24 -19.61 -40.45
C TRP A 84 3.35 -20.88 -39.59
N ILE A 85 2.20 -21.45 -39.24
CA ILE A 85 2.06 -22.74 -38.57
C ILE A 85 1.21 -23.68 -39.45
N THR A 86 1.59 -24.95 -39.54
CA THR A 86 0.83 -26.00 -40.21
C THR A 86 -0.18 -26.59 -39.23
N LEU A 87 -1.47 -26.60 -39.61
CA LEU A 87 -2.57 -26.92 -38.69
C LEU A 87 -2.80 -28.41 -38.47
N ASP A 88 -2.50 -29.25 -39.46
CA ASP A 88 -2.51 -30.71 -39.30
C ASP A 88 -1.20 -31.26 -39.87
N GLY A 89 -0.60 -32.25 -39.20
CA GLY A 89 0.69 -32.84 -39.61
C GLY A 89 0.71 -33.34 -41.06
N ASP A 90 -0.45 -33.68 -41.62
CA ASP A 90 -0.61 -34.19 -42.99
C ASP A 90 -1.19 -33.15 -43.96
N SER A 91 -1.72 -32.02 -43.48
CA SER A 91 -2.29 -30.98 -44.34
C SER A 91 -1.27 -29.87 -44.57
N GLN A 92 -0.91 -29.60 -45.84
CA GLN A 92 -0.04 -28.46 -46.20
C GLN A 92 -0.69 -27.09 -45.96
N LYS A 93 -1.81 -27.03 -45.23
CA LYS A 93 -2.49 -25.78 -44.91
C LYS A 93 -1.70 -25.02 -43.86
N LYS A 94 -1.05 -23.95 -44.32
CA LYS A 94 -0.33 -22.99 -43.49
C LYS A 94 -1.29 -21.89 -43.08
N ALA A 95 -1.37 -21.62 -41.79
CA ALA A 95 -2.09 -20.48 -41.24
C ALA A 95 -1.12 -19.53 -40.54
N HIS A 96 -1.43 -18.24 -40.56
CA HIS A 96 -0.60 -17.26 -39.90
C HIS A 96 -0.72 -17.44 -38.39
N LYS A 97 0.39 -17.45 -37.64
CA LYS A 97 0.40 -17.64 -36.18
C LYS A 97 -0.55 -16.67 -35.46
N LYS A 98 -0.58 -15.40 -35.90
CA LYS A 98 -1.53 -14.39 -35.39
C LYS A 98 -3.01 -14.79 -35.55
N THR A 99 -3.37 -15.38 -36.69
CA THR A 99 -4.76 -15.78 -36.96
C THR A 99 -5.15 -16.93 -36.06
N ILE A 100 -4.28 -17.93 -35.89
CA ILE A 100 -4.55 -19.08 -35.03
C ILE A 100 -4.66 -18.66 -33.57
N ILE A 101 -3.74 -17.82 -33.09
CA ILE A 101 -3.82 -17.26 -31.74
C ILE A 101 -5.12 -16.46 -31.58
N ARG A 102 -5.50 -15.64 -32.56
CA ARG A 102 -6.74 -14.84 -32.46
C ARG A 102 -7.99 -15.71 -32.44
N THR A 103 -8.09 -16.72 -33.29
CA THR A 103 -9.23 -17.64 -33.31
C THR A 103 -9.30 -18.46 -32.03
N PHE A 104 -8.16 -18.90 -31.49
CA PHE A 104 -8.11 -19.65 -30.23
C PHE A 104 -8.40 -18.77 -29.00
N MET A 105 -8.11 -17.47 -29.09
CA MET A 105 -8.32 -16.49 -28.01
C MET A 105 -9.59 -15.66 -28.20
N ASP A 106 -10.44 -16.00 -29.17
CA ASP A 106 -11.68 -15.26 -29.42
C ASP A 106 -12.71 -15.64 -28.34
N PRO A 107 -13.12 -14.69 -27.47
CA PRO A 107 -14.10 -14.97 -26.41
C PRO A 107 -15.48 -15.33 -26.94
N THR A 108 -15.77 -15.11 -28.23
CA THR A 108 -17.04 -15.52 -28.86
C THR A 108 -17.06 -16.98 -29.30
N PHE A 109 -15.92 -17.67 -29.32
CA PHE A 109 -15.83 -19.11 -29.57
C PHE A 109 -16.10 -19.96 -28.32
N ASP A 110 -16.28 -19.32 -27.16
CA ASP A 110 -16.72 -19.95 -25.90
C ASP A 110 -18.25 -20.03 -25.88
N ILE A 111 -18.82 -20.88 -26.72
CA ILE A 111 -20.28 -20.96 -26.90
C ILE A 111 -20.94 -21.94 -25.90
N ASP A 112 -20.23 -22.89 -25.28
CA ASP A 112 -20.97 -24.01 -24.66
C ASP A 112 -20.40 -24.76 -23.44
N ASP A 113 -19.42 -24.27 -22.68
CA ASP A 113 -19.25 -24.86 -21.33
C ASP A 113 -18.57 -23.94 -20.32
N GLY A 114 -19.38 -23.31 -19.47
CA GLY A 114 -18.97 -22.44 -18.36
C GLY A 114 -18.24 -23.17 -17.22
N ARG A 115 -17.40 -24.16 -17.53
CA ARG A 115 -16.68 -25.00 -16.56
C ARG A 115 -15.26 -25.42 -16.94
N SER A 116 -14.69 -25.06 -18.09
CA SER A 116 -13.30 -25.44 -18.37
C SER A 116 -12.30 -24.35 -17.95
N HIS A 117 -11.77 -24.52 -16.74
CA HIS A 117 -10.45 -24.00 -16.41
C HIS A 117 -9.44 -24.52 -17.44
N ASP A 118 -8.79 -23.63 -18.21
CA ASP A 118 -7.46 -23.92 -18.72
C ASP A 118 -6.42 -22.97 -18.09
N ARG A 119 -5.51 -23.61 -17.38
CA ARG A 119 -4.56 -23.08 -16.40
C ARG A 119 -3.19 -22.82 -17.03
N LEU A 120 -3.09 -22.82 -18.36
CA LEU A 120 -1.88 -22.65 -19.16
C LEU A 120 -2.30 -21.76 -20.35
N PHE A 121 -2.16 -20.44 -20.34
CA PHE A 121 -0.90 -19.73 -20.57
C PHE A 121 -1.11 -18.24 -20.20
N ARG A 122 -0.81 -17.88 -18.95
CA ARG A 122 -0.53 -16.47 -18.61
C ARG A 122 0.90 -16.14 -19.02
N VAL A 123 1.19 -16.11 -20.32
CA VAL A 123 2.21 -15.19 -20.83
C VAL A 123 1.44 -13.94 -21.24
N ARG A 124 1.22 -13.04 -20.28
CA ARG A 124 0.65 -11.72 -20.53
C ARG A 124 1.66 -10.91 -21.33
N TYR A 125 1.61 -10.99 -22.66
CA TYR A 125 2.08 -9.90 -23.49
C TYR A 125 1.08 -8.76 -23.31
N PHE A 126 1.42 -7.81 -22.44
CA PHE A 126 0.90 -6.47 -22.52
C PHE A 126 1.48 -5.84 -23.79
N SER A 127 0.70 -5.79 -24.85
CA SER A 127 0.95 -4.83 -25.92
C SER A 127 -0.35 -4.39 -26.58
N VAL A 128 -0.67 -3.12 -26.31
CA VAL A 128 -1.06 -2.12 -27.31
C VAL A 128 -2.27 -2.49 -28.18
N GLY A 129 -3.45 -2.00 -27.79
CA GLY A 129 -4.62 -2.11 -28.65
C GLY A 129 -5.93 -1.68 -27.99
N GLY A 130 -5.94 -0.51 -27.36
CA GLY A 130 -7.15 0.05 -26.73
C GLY A 130 -6.86 1.35 -26.02
N ASP A 131 -6.18 2.28 -26.71
CA ASP A 131 -5.79 3.58 -26.17
C ASP A 131 -7.02 4.47 -25.94
N SER A 132 -7.54 4.46 -24.72
CA SER A 132 -7.55 5.72 -23.99
C SER A 132 -6.32 5.70 -23.10
N TRP A 133 -5.31 6.50 -23.44
CA TRP A 133 -4.10 6.70 -22.62
C TRP A 133 -4.39 7.35 -21.25
N ASP A 134 -5.66 7.67 -21.00
CA ASP A 134 -6.13 8.27 -19.77
C ASP A 134 -6.39 7.19 -18.71
N TRP A 135 -5.32 6.78 -18.03
CA TRP A 135 -5.38 5.88 -16.86
C TRP A 135 -6.27 6.44 -15.74
N THR A 136 -6.63 7.73 -15.78
CA THR A 136 -7.53 8.33 -14.79
C THR A 136 -8.98 7.89 -14.99
N ALA A 137 -9.37 7.52 -16.21
CA ALA A 137 -10.70 7.02 -16.54
C ALA A 137 -10.72 5.49 -16.56
N SER A 138 -10.22 4.87 -15.49
CA SER A 138 -10.21 3.41 -15.29
C SER A 138 -11.64 2.84 -15.21
N THR A 139 -12.29 2.74 -16.37
CA THR A 139 -13.64 2.19 -16.55
C THR A 139 -13.68 0.69 -16.19
N ILE A 140 -12.50 0.07 -16.09
CA ILE A 140 -12.25 -1.33 -15.68
C ILE A 140 -12.92 -1.67 -14.35
N TYR A 141 -12.92 -0.75 -13.37
CA TYR A 141 -13.50 -1.02 -12.05
C TYR A 141 -14.99 -0.67 -11.94
N SER A 142 -15.52 0.11 -12.89
CA SER A 142 -16.92 0.58 -12.83
C SER A 142 -17.96 -0.49 -13.15
N LYS A 143 -17.59 -1.57 -13.84
CA LYS A 143 -18.57 -2.54 -14.39
C LYS A 143 -18.38 -4.00 -13.98
N SER A 144 -17.23 -4.42 -13.44
CA SER A 144 -16.92 -5.87 -13.37
C SER A 144 -16.73 -6.48 -11.98
N THR A 145 -16.70 -5.72 -10.89
CA THR A 145 -16.51 -6.29 -9.54
C THR A 145 -17.60 -5.82 -8.58
N ALA A 146 -18.77 -6.43 -8.72
CA ALA A 146 -19.87 -6.23 -7.79
C ALA A 146 -19.46 -6.64 -6.36
N GLY A 147 -19.33 -5.62 -5.50
CA GLY A 147 -19.67 -5.72 -4.08
C GLY A 147 -18.53 -5.97 -3.09
N ALA A 148 -17.81 -7.10 -3.21
CA ALA A 148 -17.05 -7.62 -2.07
C ALA A 148 -15.57 -7.21 -1.98
N HIS A 149 -14.98 -6.70 -3.06
CA HIS A 149 -13.53 -6.51 -3.15
C HIS A 149 -13.09 -5.04 -3.25
N LEU A 150 -13.97 -4.10 -2.94
CA LEU A 150 -13.70 -2.67 -2.99
C LEU A 150 -13.86 -2.07 -1.59
N LEU A 151 -12.85 -1.31 -1.14
CA LEU A 151 -13.03 -0.37 -0.04
C LEU A 151 -13.75 0.86 -0.60
N LYS A 152 -14.84 1.26 0.05
CA LYS A 152 -15.62 2.45 -0.31
C LYS A 152 -15.53 3.50 0.80
N ILE A 153 -15.85 4.75 0.50
CA ILE A 153 -16.18 5.75 1.54
C ILE A 153 -17.29 5.18 2.43
N GLN A 154 -17.23 5.47 3.73
CA GLN A 154 -18.03 4.89 4.81
C GLN A 154 -17.75 3.40 5.11
N GLY A 155 -16.90 2.73 4.31
CA GLY A 155 -16.43 1.38 4.60
C GLY A 155 -15.52 1.35 5.83
N LEU A 156 -15.46 0.20 6.50
CA LEU A 156 -14.62 0.03 7.68
C LEU A 156 -13.25 -0.57 7.31
N PHE A 157 -12.22 -0.14 8.02
CA PHE A 157 -10.89 -0.75 7.92
C PHE A 157 -10.19 -0.75 9.28
N ALA A 158 -9.30 -1.72 9.49
CA ALA A 158 -8.41 -1.77 10.63
C ALA A 158 -7.04 -1.22 10.25
N THR A 159 -6.36 -0.56 11.19
CA THR A 159 -4.98 -0.11 11.05
C THR A 159 -4.27 -0.02 12.39
N LEU A 160 -2.97 0.27 12.38
CA LEU A 160 -2.19 0.56 13.58
C LEU A 160 -1.99 2.07 13.72
N VAL A 161 -2.17 2.57 14.93
CA VAL A 161 -1.98 3.99 15.25
C VAL A 161 -1.04 4.10 16.45
N CYS A 162 -0.07 5.00 16.35
CA CYS A 162 0.81 5.36 17.44
C CYS A 162 0.27 6.61 18.15
N PHE A 163 0.20 6.60 19.49
CA PHE A 163 -0.32 7.74 20.25
C PHE A 163 0.43 7.94 21.58
N ASN A 164 0.37 9.14 22.14
CA ASN A 164 1.03 9.50 23.40
C ASN A 164 0.11 9.22 24.60
N GLN A 165 0.59 8.46 25.59
CA GLN A 165 -0.13 8.20 26.84
C GLN A 165 0.10 9.25 27.94
N GLY A 166 0.40 10.50 27.58
CA GLY A 166 0.59 11.63 28.51
C GLY A 166 1.97 11.69 29.20
N SER A 167 2.65 10.55 29.38
CA SER A 167 3.99 10.48 30.00
C SER A 167 5.15 10.64 29.00
N GLY A 168 4.86 11.04 27.75
CA GLY A 168 5.83 11.05 26.66
C GLY A 168 6.16 9.65 26.11
N ARG A 169 5.54 8.61 26.66
CA ARG A 169 5.60 7.26 26.12
C ARG A 169 4.58 7.11 24.99
N PHE A 170 5.09 6.66 23.86
CA PHE A 170 4.27 6.31 22.71
C PHE A 170 3.86 4.84 22.81
N LYS A 171 2.61 4.56 22.46
CA LYS A 171 2.10 3.19 22.30
C LYS A 171 1.52 3.03 20.91
N VAL A 172 1.71 1.85 20.33
CA VAL A 172 1.06 1.45 19.08
C VAL A 172 -0.11 0.57 19.44
N SER A 173 -1.28 0.87 18.88
CA SER A 173 -2.50 0.08 19.10
C SER A 173 -3.34 -0.05 17.84
N LEU A 174 -4.08 -1.15 17.76
CA LEU A 174 -5.08 -1.39 16.72
C LEU A 174 -6.18 -0.33 16.81
N ALA A 175 -6.54 0.26 15.68
CA ALA A 175 -7.67 1.15 15.53
C ALA A 175 -8.62 0.63 14.45
N ILE A 176 -9.92 0.69 14.71
CA ILE A 176 -10.96 0.45 13.71
C ILE A 176 -11.46 1.82 13.24
N LEU A 177 -11.41 2.06 11.94
CA LEU A 177 -11.74 3.34 11.34
C LEU A 177 -12.88 3.21 10.34
N GLN A 178 -13.69 4.26 10.26
CA GLN A 178 -14.58 4.50 9.15
C GLN A 178 -13.86 5.34 8.09
N CYS A 179 -13.84 4.84 6.85
CA CYS A 179 -13.24 5.51 5.70
C CYS A 179 -13.98 6.80 5.35
N THR A 180 -13.27 7.92 5.34
CA THR A 180 -13.80 9.24 4.98
C THR A 180 -13.21 9.77 3.67
N GLY A 181 -12.09 9.21 3.19
CA GLY A 181 -11.48 9.61 1.94
C GLY A 181 -10.49 8.58 1.42
N ILE A 182 -10.41 8.43 0.10
CA ILE A 182 -9.39 7.63 -0.58
C ILE A 182 -8.70 8.56 -1.57
N LYS A 183 -7.37 8.65 -1.48
CA LYS A 183 -6.53 9.54 -2.29
C LYS A 183 -5.50 8.72 -3.04
N LEU A 184 -5.30 9.03 -4.31
CA LEU A 184 -4.20 8.49 -5.10
C LEU A 184 -2.96 9.37 -4.93
N VAL A 185 -1.89 8.80 -4.42
CA VAL A 185 -0.60 9.44 -4.21
C VAL A 185 0.19 9.42 -5.52
N ASN A 186 1.05 10.43 -5.70
CA ASN A 186 1.89 10.61 -6.90
C ASN A 186 1.14 10.93 -8.19
N THR A 187 -0.12 11.37 -8.11
CA THR A 187 -0.81 12.03 -9.23
C THR A 187 -0.84 13.54 -9.02
N SER A 188 -0.57 14.28 -10.10
CA SER A 188 -0.72 15.74 -10.15
C SER A 188 -1.71 16.05 -11.28
N PRO A 189 -2.93 16.53 -10.97
CA PRO A 189 -3.44 16.93 -9.65
C PRO A 189 -3.76 15.75 -8.73
N VAL A 190 -3.88 16.03 -7.42
CA VAL A 190 -4.32 15.05 -6.41
C VAL A 190 -5.70 14.52 -6.80
N THR A 191 -5.81 13.19 -6.93
CA THR A 191 -7.06 12.52 -7.31
C THR A 191 -7.70 11.88 -6.08
N TYR A 192 -8.96 12.21 -5.84
CA TYR A 192 -9.78 11.55 -4.83
C TYR A 192 -10.70 10.53 -5.48
N LEU A 193 -10.87 9.39 -4.81
CA LEU A 193 -11.65 8.26 -5.30
C LEU A 193 -12.74 7.91 -4.29
N ASP A 194 -13.90 7.50 -4.80
CA ASP A 194 -14.99 7.00 -3.93
C ASP A 194 -14.76 5.55 -3.50
N THR A 195 -14.00 4.80 -4.30
CA THR A 195 -13.71 3.38 -4.07
C THR A 195 -12.31 3.02 -4.53
N ALA A 196 -11.68 2.04 -3.87
CA ALA A 196 -10.43 1.44 -4.32
C ALA A 196 -10.39 -0.08 -4.09
N PRO A 197 -9.70 -0.86 -4.94
CA PRO A 197 -9.64 -2.32 -4.79
C PRO A 197 -8.87 -2.74 -3.54
N VAL A 198 -9.48 -3.59 -2.71
CA VAL A 198 -8.88 -4.10 -1.46
C VAL A 198 -7.52 -4.76 -1.71
N ALA A 199 -7.41 -5.49 -2.82
CA ALA A 199 -6.19 -6.18 -3.23
C ALA A 199 -5.05 -5.23 -3.59
N GLU A 200 -5.33 -4.00 -4.05
CA GLU A 200 -4.31 -3.01 -4.40
C GLU A 200 -3.96 -2.09 -3.22
N ILE A 201 -4.95 -1.76 -2.38
CA ILE A 201 -4.73 -0.99 -1.17
C ILE A 201 -3.73 -1.73 -0.27
N SER A 202 -3.90 -3.04 -0.09
CA SER A 202 -3.08 -3.83 0.84
C SER A 202 -1.65 -4.13 0.35
N LEU A 203 -1.25 -3.64 -0.83
CA LEU A 203 0.10 -3.89 -1.36
C LEU A 203 1.14 -3.02 -0.63
N PRO A 204 2.39 -3.52 -0.44
CA PRO A 204 3.46 -2.72 0.16
C PRO A 204 3.77 -1.43 -0.61
N ASP A 205 3.73 -1.48 -1.94
CA ASP A 205 3.99 -0.36 -2.86
C ASP A 205 2.72 0.38 -3.30
N THR A 206 1.68 0.32 -2.46
CA THR A 206 0.40 0.92 -2.80
C THR A 206 0.50 2.42 -3.02
N ARG A 207 -0.25 2.89 -4.01
CA ARG A 207 -0.38 4.33 -4.30
C ARG A 207 -1.58 4.95 -3.59
N TYR A 208 -2.29 4.20 -2.75
CA TYR A 208 -3.48 4.69 -2.08
C TYR A 208 -3.14 5.21 -0.68
N GLU A 209 -3.57 6.43 -0.39
CA GLU A 209 -3.68 6.97 0.96
C GLU A 209 -5.15 6.92 1.38
N VAL A 210 -5.43 6.30 2.53
CA VAL A 210 -6.79 6.18 3.04
C VAL A 210 -6.93 7.05 4.28
N SER A 211 -7.97 7.86 4.31
CA SER A 211 -8.32 8.69 5.46
C SER A 211 -9.55 8.14 6.16
N GLY A 212 -9.59 8.24 7.49
CA GLY A 212 -10.73 7.79 8.28
C GLY A 212 -10.82 8.37 9.68
N GLN A 213 -11.90 8.03 10.38
CA GLN A 213 -12.15 8.41 11.76
C GLN A 213 -12.18 7.16 12.64
N ILE A 214 -11.44 7.16 13.76
CA ILE A 214 -11.41 6.00 14.67
C ILE A 214 -12.75 5.90 15.40
N LEU A 215 -13.32 4.70 15.38
CA LEU A 215 -14.52 4.35 16.14
C LEU A 215 -14.21 4.27 17.63
N SER A 216 -15.02 4.93 18.47
CA SER A 216 -15.03 4.73 19.92
C SER A 216 -15.78 3.43 20.22
N LEU A 217 -15.06 2.41 20.70
CA LEU A 217 -15.63 1.09 20.97
C LEU A 217 -15.80 0.87 22.47
N VAL A 218 -16.92 0.25 22.85
CA VAL A 218 -17.23 -0.14 24.23
C VAL A 218 -17.26 -1.65 24.33
N PRO A 219 -16.54 -2.27 25.28
CA PRO A 219 -16.63 -3.69 25.51
C PRO A 219 -17.96 -4.03 26.20
N PHE A 220 -18.55 -5.15 25.83
CA PHE A 220 -19.72 -5.73 26.47
C PHE A 220 -19.64 -7.26 26.43
N ASP A 221 -20.42 -7.90 27.30
CA ASP A 221 -20.55 -9.36 27.37
C ASP A 221 -21.74 -9.80 26.51
N ASP A 222 -21.50 -10.61 25.48
CA ASP A 222 -22.57 -11.10 24.61
C ASP A 222 -23.31 -12.26 25.29
N SER A 223 -24.33 -11.92 26.06
CA SER A 223 -25.17 -12.91 26.77
C SER A 223 -25.78 -14.01 25.89
N LYS A 224 -25.85 -13.80 24.56
CA LYS A 224 -26.36 -14.80 23.62
C LYS A 224 -25.30 -15.83 23.24
N ASP A 225 -24.02 -15.49 23.36
CA ASP A 225 -22.93 -16.40 23.08
C ASP A 225 -22.43 -17.04 24.37
N SER A 226 -22.62 -18.35 24.49
CA SER A 226 -22.19 -19.13 25.65
C SER A 226 -20.66 -19.20 25.82
N SER A 227 -19.89 -18.62 24.91
CA SER A 227 -18.42 -18.47 25.01
C SER A 227 -18.00 -17.56 26.17
N GLY A 228 -18.83 -16.57 26.54
CA GLY A 228 -18.43 -15.52 27.49
C GLY A 228 -17.31 -14.62 26.94
N ASP A 229 -17.14 -14.58 25.62
CA ASP A 229 -16.13 -13.75 24.97
C ASP A 229 -16.53 -12.28 24.98
N ILE A 230 -15.55 -11.39 25.20
CA ILE A 230 -15.77 -9.95 25.09
C ILE A 230 -16.09 -9.59 23.64
N CYS A 231 -17.18 -8.84 23.46
CA CYS A 231 -17.49 -8.17 22.20
C CYS A 231 -17.31 -6.66 22.33
N TRP A 232 -17.05 -6.00 21.21
CA TRP A 232 -16.84 -4.55 21.14
C TRP A 232 -17.91 -3.93 20.27
N ALA A 233 -18.68 -2.99 20.81
CA ALA A 233 -19.71 -2.27 20.09
C ALA A 233 -19.28 -0.83 19.82
N TRP A 234 -19.58 -0.31 18.64
CA TRP A 234 -19.43 1.11 18.36
C TRP A 234 -20.56 1.93 19.00
N VAL A 235 -20.24 3.07 19.62
CA VAL A 235 -21.22 3.91 20.33
C VAL A 235 -21.55 5.22 19.61
N ALA A 236 -21.53 5.21 18.27
CA ALA A 236 -21.72 6.39 17.41
C ALA A 236 -20.72 7.55 17.62
N GLN A 237 -19.75 7.39 18.51
CA GLN A 237 -18.74 8.38 18.81
C GLN A 237 -17.43 8.04 18.09
N PHE A 238 -16.66 9.08 17.79
CA PHE A 238 -15.33 8.95 17.22
C PHE A 238 -14.29 9.44 18.21
N VAL A 239 -13.10 8.85 18.14
CA VAL A 239 -11.98 9.24 18.98
C VAL A 239 -11.39 10.57 18.48
N ALA A 240 -11.06 11.47 19.38
CA ALA A 240 -10.35 12.71 19.07
C ALA A 240 -8.96 12.72 19.72
N PHE A 241 -7.95 13.14 18.96
CA PHE A 241 -6.58 13.30 19.43
C PHE A 241 -6.22 14.78 19.57
N GLU A 242 -5.28 15.06 20.46
CA GLU A 242 -4.58 16.34 20.51
C GLU A 242 -3.76 16.55 19.23
N SER A 243 -3.99 17.67 18.55
CA SER A 243 -3.20 18.05 17.37
C SER A 243 -1.77 18.35 17.78
N ALA A 244 -0.81 17.60 17.25
CA ALA A 244 0.62 17.81 17.50
C ALA A 244 1.11 19.21 17.05
N LYS A 245 0.37 19.88 16.16
CA LYS A 245 0.70 21.23 15.65
C LYS A 245 0.16 22.37 16.51
N SER A 246 -0.59 22.09 17.58
CA SER A 246 -1.06 23.12 18.52
C SER A 246 0.06 23.55 19.47
N LYS A 247 1.21 23.98 18.93
CA LYS A 247 2.18 24.74 19.70
C LYS A 247 1.68 26.19 19.80
N GLN A 248 1.24 26.56 21.00
CA GLN A 248 1.28 27.93 21.51
C GLN A 248 0.47 29.00 20.75
N SER A 249 -0.87 28.91 20.74
CA SER A 249 -1.64 30.15 20.86
C SER A 249 -1.96 30.36 22.33
N THR A 250 -1.16 31.15 23.04
CA THR A 250 -1.34 31.58 24.44
C THR A 250 -2.53 32.53 24.63
N GLY A 251 -3.55 32.43 23.78
CA GLY A 251 -4.81 33.13 23.93
C GLY A 251 -5.76 32.29 24.77
N ALA A 252 -5.97 32.71 26.02
CA ALA A 252 -7.06 32.20 26.84
C ALA A 252 -8.41 32.39 26.10
N ASP A 253 -9.29 31.40 26.23
CA ASP A 253 -10.72 31.43 25.85
C ASP A 253 -11.14 31.18 24.39
N ALA A 254 -10.26 30.69 23.50
CA ALA A 254 -10.77 30.09 22.27
C ALA A 254 -11.42 28.72 22.61
N PRO A 255 -12.73 28.51 22.37
CA PRO A 255 -13.36 27.21 22.61
C PRO A 255 -12.58 26.17 21.81
N ALA A 256 -12.08 25.15 22.49
CA ALA A 256 -11.33 24.07 21.87
C ALA A 256 -12.21 23.45 20.79
N ARG A 257 -12.01 23.86 19.52
CA ARG A 257 -12.68 23.25 18.40
C ARG A 257 -12.19 21.81 18.37
N MET A 258 -13.07 20.89 18.75
CA MET A 258 -12.86 19.46 18.65
C MET A 258 -12.78 19.13 17.16
N CYS A 259 -11.57 19.20 16.61
CA CYS A 259 -11.32 18.69 15.27
C CYS A 259 -11.30 17.16 15.41
N HIS A 260 -12.43 16.50 15.13
CA HIS A 260 -12.44 15.06 14.91
C HIS A 260 -11.36 14.76 13.86
N LEU A 261 -10.28 14.15 14.31
CA LEU A 261 -9.04 14.15 13.55
C LEU A 261 -9.17 13.07 12.48
N SER A 262 -9.31 13.51 11.23
CA SER A 262 -9.19 12.61 10.08
C SER A 262 -7.76 12.07 10.08
N ILE A 263 -7.64 10.76 10.28
CA ILE A 263 -6.37 10.04 10.28
C ILE A 263 -6.12 9.59 8.85
N THR A 264 -4.99 10.01 8.28
CA THR A 264 -4.54 9.52 6.98
C THR A 264 -3.48 8.45 7.20
N VAL A 265 -3.65 7.32 6.53
CA VAL A 265 -2.80 6.13 6.63
C VAL A 265 -2.38 5.72 5.23
N ASN A 266 -1.14 5.24 5.08
CA ASN A 266 -0.72 4.54 3.87
C ASN A 266 -1.56 3.26 3.69
N GLY A 267 -2.00 2.97 2.47
CA GLY A 267 -2.82 1.80 2.16
C GLY A 267 -2.20 0.46 2.60
N CYS A 268 -0.88 0.32 2.67
CA CYS A 268 -0.23 -0.93 3.05
C CYS A 268 -0.59 -1.35 4.50
N LEU A 269 -0.85 -0.35 5.35
CA LEU A 269 -1.31 -0.48 6.73
C LEU A 269 -2.84 -0.55 6.87
N VAL A 270 -3.57 -0.52 5.76
CA VAL A 270 -5.03 -0.62 5.74
C VAL A 270 -5.41 -2.09 5.56
N LEU A 271 -6.22 -2.57 6.50
CA LEU A 271 -6.87 -3.87 6.42
C LEU A 271 -8.38 -3.66 6.27
N PRO A 272 -8.92 -3.64 5.03
CA PRO A 272 -10.35 -3.43 4.80
C PRO A 272 -11.20 -4.53 5.45
N LEU A 273 -12.26 -4.13 6.15
CA LEU A 273 -13.18 -5.06 6.80
C LEU A 273 -14.36 -5.35 5.86
N ALA A 274 -14.58 -6.62 5.55
CA ALA A 274 -15.74 -7.03 4.76
C ALA A 274 -17.01 -6.84 5.59
N LEU A 275 -17.81 -5.82 5.25
CA LEU A 275 -19.07 -5.49 5.95
C LEU A 275 -20.04 -6.69 6.03
N ALA A 276 -20.02 -7.58 5.02
CA ALA A 276 -20.84 -8.78 5.00
C ALA A 276 -20.52 -9.77 6.14
N ASN A 277 -19.32 -9.68 6.71
CA ASN A 277 -18.87 -10.55 7.80
C ASN A 277 -18.99 -9.88 9.18
N LEU A 278 -19.39 -8.61 9.23
CA LEU A 278 -19.54 -7.89 10.49
C LEU A 278 -20.96 -8.08 11.03
N ARG A 279 -21.04 -8.53 12.28
CA ARG A 279 -22.31 -8.64 12.99
C ARG A 279 -22.82 -7.24 13.32
N GLN A 280 -24.09 -7.01 13.06
CA GLN A 280 -24.81 -5.80 13.48
C GLN A 280 -25.80 -6.21 14.55
N LEU A 281 -25.84 -5.44 15.64
CA LEU A 281 -26.81 -5.62 16.72
C LEU A 281 -27.58 -4.32 16.93
N THR A 282 -28.80 -4.45 17.42
CA THR A 282 -29.57 -3.30 17.88
C THR A 282 -29.07 -2.85 19.25
N LEU A 283 -29.10 -1.54 19.54
CA LEU A 283 -28.63 -1.03 20.84
C LEU A 283 -29.37 -1.66 22.04
N GLN A 284 -30.62 -2.09 21.84
CA GLN A 284 -31.43 -2.77 22.88
C GLN A 284 -30.87 -4.14 23.27
N GLU A 285 -30.17 -4.81 22.35
CA GLU A 285 -29.55 -6.11 22.62
C GLU A 285 -28.24 -5.98 23.40
N ILE A 286 -27.65 -4.79 23.43
CA ILE A 286 -26.39 -4.54 24.12
C ILE A 286 -26.68 -4.05 25.54
N LEU A 287 -27.07 -5.00 26.37
CA LEU A 287 -27.23 -4.81 27.80
C LEU A 287 -25.91 -4.25 28.35
N ASN A 288 -25.95 -3.09 29.00
CA ASN A 288 -24.84 -2.41 29.68
C ASN A 288 -24.02 -1.37 28.89
N VAL A 289 -24.38 -1.00 27.66
CA VAL A 289 -23.78 0.20 27.05
C VAL A 289 -24.41 1.43 27.70
N PRO A 290 -23.62 2.37 28.26
CA PRO A 290 -24.16 3.62 28.75
C PRO A 290 -24.73 4.40 27.57
N THR A 291 -26.04 4.34 27.39
CA THR A 291 -26.77 5.12 26.41
C THR A 291 -26.77 6.57 26.88
N THR A 292 -25.84 7.36 26.37
CA THR A 292 -26.01 8.81 26.39
C THR A 292 -27.26 9.14 25.57
N PRO A 293 -28.16 10.01 26.08
CA PRO A 293 -29.48 10.26 25.48
C PRO A 293 -29.44 10.81 24.05
N GLU A 294 -28.28 11.27 23.59
CA GLU A 294 -28.06 11.85 22.26
C GLU A 294 -27.83 10.79 21.16
N THR A 295 -27.64 9.51 21.52
CA THR A 295 -27.18 8.49 20.58
C THR A 295 -28.32 7.59 20.10
N GLN A 296 -29.09 8.06 19.12
CA GLN A 296 -30.17 7.28 18.49
C GLN A 296 -29.65 6.43 17.32
N LEU A 297 -28.79 5.44 17.57
CA LEU A 297 -28.46 4.45 16.55
C LEU A 297 -29.43 3.26 16.62
N GLU A 298 -30.07 2.93 15.50
CA GLU A 298 -30.90 1.72 15.40
C GLU A 298 -30.03 0.45 15.42
N MET A 299 -28.88 0.50 14.74
CA MET A 299 -27.94 -0.62 14.62
C MET A 299 -26.51 -0.12 14.85
N THR A 300 -25.70 -0.98 15.44
CA THR A 300 -24.26 -0.74 15.61
C THR A 300 -23.44 -1.94 15.17
N TRP A 301 -22.20 -1.66 14.77
CA TRP A 301 -21.21 -2.69 14.44
C TRP A 301 -20.67 -3.32 15.71
N VAL A 302 -20.56 -4.65 15.67
CA VAL A 302 -20.03 -5.46 16.76
C VAL A 302 -18.83 -6.26 16.27
N PHE A 303 -17.75 -6.19 17.04
CA PHE A 303 -16.50 -6.88 16.76
C PHE A 303 -16.21 -7.87 17.90
N PRO A 304 -16.21 -9.19 17.62
CA PRO A 304 -15.70 -10.17 18.57
C PRO A 304 -14.22 -9.89 18.90
N ASN A 305 -13.80 -10.10 20.15
CA ASN A 305 -12.40 -9.88 20.53
C ASN A 305 -11.42 -10.71 19.70
N SER A 306 -11.74 -11.98 19.42
CA SER A 306 -10.96 -12.87 18.55
C SER A 306 -10.76 -12.31 17.13
N GLN A 307 -11.73 -11.55 16.63
CA GLN A 307 -11.64 -10.88 15.34
C GLN A 307 -10.65 -9.71 15.38
N LEU A 308 -10.70 -8.88 16.43
CA LEU A 308 -9.75 -7.79 16.63
C LEU A 308 -8.32 -8.31 16.80
N GLU A 309 -8.14 -9.43 17.52
CA GLU A 309 -6.86 -10.13 17.66
C GLU A 309 -6.31 -10.57 16.30
N THR A 310 -7.17 -11.15 15.46
CA THR A 310 -6.80 -11.57 14.10
C THR A 310 -6.36 -10.38 13.25
N PHE A 311 -7.12 -9.27 13.29
CA PHE A 311 -6.77 -8.04 12.55
C PHE A 311 -5.42 -7.48 13.00
N GLY A 312 -5.21 -7.44 14.31
CA GLY A 312 -3.96 -6.96 14.86
C GLY A 312 -2.77 -7.86 14.57
N ALA A 313 -2.92 -9.18 14.66
CA ALA A 313 -1.86 -10.12 14.29
C ALA A 313 -1.44 -9.96 12.81
N GLU A 314 -2.42 -9.79 11.91
CA GLU A 314 -2.15 -9.55 10.49
C GLU A 314 -1.46 -8.21 10.25
N LEU A 315 -1.90 -7.13 10.91
CA LEU A 315 -1.24 -5.83 10.81
C LEU A 315 0.17 -5.84 11.40
N LEU A 316 0.38 -6.54 12.52
CA LEU A 316 1.69 -6.75 13.12
C LEU A 316 2.64 -7.51 12.18
N ARG A 317 2.14 -8.52 11.48
CA ARG A 317 2.89 -9.23 10.45
C ARG A 317 3.35 -8.29 9.33
N ARG A 318 2.52 -7.31 8.94
CA ARG A 318 2.87 -6.32 7.90
C ARG A 318 3.93 -5.30 8.36
N VAL A 319 3.95 -4.92 9.63
CA VAL A 319 4.95 -3.97 10.19
C VAL A 319 6.23 -4.64 10.69
N GLN A 320 6.44 -5.92 10.36
CA GLN A 320 7.75 -6.57 10.53
C GLN A 320 8.83 -5.88 9.68
N ASP A 321 8.43 -5.33 8.54
CA ASP A 321 9.25 -4.47 7.69
C ASP A 321 9.43 -3.07 8.33
N ASP A 322 10.68 -2.62 8.42
CA ASP A 322 11.03 -1.31 8.98
C ASP A 322 10.49 -0.15 8.12
N GLU A 323 10.45 -0.30 6.79
CA GLU A 323 9.91 0.74 5.91
C GLU A 323 8.43 0.98 6.18
N VAL A 324 7.66 -0.10 6.35
CA VAL A 324 6.22 -0.03 6.67
C VAL A 324 6.00 0.47 8.11
N ARG A 325 6.87 0.07 9.05
CA ARG A 325 6.79 0.49 10.46
C ARG A 325 6.93 2.00 10.62
N THR A 326 7.81 2.65 9.85
CA THR A 326 7.97 4.11 9.90
C THR A 326 6.75 4.88 9.37
N GLN A 327 5.84 4.21 8.66
CA GLN A 327 4.63 4.80 8.11
C GLN A 327 3.44 4.76 9.07
N ILE A 328 3.58 4.16 10.26
CA ILE A 328 2.54 4.15 11.29
C ILE A 328 2.29 5.60 11.74
N PRO A 329 1.07 6.13 11.60
CA PRO A 329 0.79 7.52 11.95
C PRO A 329 0.90 7.74 13.46
N VAL A 330 1.52 8.86 13.85
CA VAL A 330 1.79 9.23 15.25
C VAL A 330 0.93 10.43 15.67
N TYR A 331 0.19 10.27 16.76
CA TYR A 331 -0.70 11.29 17.31
C TYR A 331 -0.40 11.65 18.77
N GLY A 332 -1.00 12.75 19.22
CA GLY A 332 -0.91 13.23 20.60
C GLY A 332 -1.72 12.38 21.58
N VAL A 333 -2.13 13.01 22.69
CA VAL A 333 -2.95 12.37 23.72
C VAL A 333 -4.39 12.27 23.23
N VAL A 334 -5.08 11.18 23.55
CA VAL A 334 -6.52 11.03 23.31
C VAL A 334 -7.27 12.04 24.19
N LYS A 335 -8.08 12.91 23.57
CA LYS A 335 -8.87 13.94 24.26
C LYS A 335 -10.30 13.50 24.50
N ASP A 336 -10.86 12.74 23.57
CA ASP A 336 -12.25 12.28 23.61
C ASP A 336 -12.42 10.91 22.93
N GLY A 337 -13.48 10.20 23.30
CA GLY A 337 -13.76 8.83 22.89
C GLY A 337 -12.99 7.78 23.68
N ARG A 338 -13.39 6.50 23.52
CA ARG A 338 -12.76 5.35 24.19
C ARG A 338 -11.70 4.72 23.29
N TYR A 339 -10.45 5.11 23.52
CA TYR A 339 -9.26 4.56 22.88
C TYR A 339 -8.03 4.77 23.77
N PRO A 340 -7.10 3.80 23.87
CA PRO A 340 -7.10 2.49 23.23
C PRO A 340 -8.26 1.59 23.69
N TYR A 341 -8.53 0.51 22.95
CA TYR A 341 -9.59 -0.44 23.30
C TYR A 341 -9.16 -1.28 24.51
N GLU A 342 -9.70 -0.92 25.68
CA GLU A 342 -9.42 -1.56 26.97
C GLU A 342 -10.72 -1.95 27.66
N ALA A 343 -10.76 -3.16 28.20
CA ALA A 343 -11.89 -3.72 28.94
C ALA A 343 -11.41 -4.14 30.34
N THR A 344 -12.29 -4.10 31.33
CA THR A 344 -12.03 -4.73 32.64
C THR A 344 -13.15 -5.72 32.88
N ILE A 345 -12.83 -7.00 32.92
CA ILE A 345 -13.82 -8.04 33.24
C ILE A 345 -14.09 -8.01 34.75
N SER A 346 -15.27 -8.45 35.16
CA SER A 346 -15.74 -8.64 36.55
C SER A 346 -14.71 -9.28 37.49
N ASP A 347 -13.77 -10.09 36.96
CA ASP A 347 -12.65 -10.69 37.71
C ASP A 347 -11.56 -9.68 38.12
N GLY A 348 -11.74 -8.38 37.83
CA GLY A 348 -10.84 -7.30 38.21
C GLY A 348 -9.54 -7.23 37.41
N LYS A 349 -9.35 -8.10 36.40
CA LYS A 349 -8.19 -8.04 35.51
C LYS A 349 -8.53 -7.20 34.27
N PRO A 350 -7.70 -6.18 33.94
CA PRO A 350 -7.86 -5.45 32.69
C PRO A 350 -7.51 -6.38 31.52
N TYR A 351 -8.47 -6.54 30.62
CA TYR A 351 -8.28 -7.14 29.30
C TYR A 351 -7.95 -6.02 28.32
N HIS A 352 -6.69 -5.97 27.89
CA HIS A 352 -6.29 -5.12 26.77
C HIS A 352 -6.48 -5.93 25.49
N VAL A 353 -7.08 -5.34 24.46
CA VAL A 353 -7.03 -5.98 23.13
C VAL A 353 -5.55 -6.17 22.78
N PRO A 354 -5.07 -7.40 22.47
CA PRO A 354 -3.66 -7.81 22.62
C PRO A 354 -2.60 -7.09 21.77
N ILE A 355 -2.93 -6.04 21.05
CA ILE A 355 -1.99 -5.30 20.23
C ILE A 355 -1.59 -4.01 20.96
N GLN A 356 -1.11 -4.15 22.18
CA GLN A 356 -0.18 -3.18 22.74
C GLN A 356 1.22 -3.73 22.49
N VAL A 357 1.72 -3.53 21.27
CA VAL A 357 3.13 -3.77 21.03
C VAL A 357 3.86 -2.54 21.53
N GLN A 358 4.68 -2.71 22.57
CA GLN A 358 5.76 -1.78 22.83
C GLN A 358 6.73 -1.91 21.65
N ILE A 359 6.41 -1.23 20.56
CA ILE A 359 7.40 -0.95 19.54
C ILE A 359 8.24 0.14 20.17
N ASP A 360 9.46 -0.22 20.57
CA ASP A 360 10.51 0.77 20.79
C ASP A 360 10.73 1.45 19.44
N LEU A 361 9.93 2.48 19.17
CA LEU A 361 10.14 3.40 18.08
C LEU A 361 11.45 4.11 18.42
N LEU A 362 12.56 3.50 18.01
CA LEU A 362 13.88 4.08 18.04
C LEU A 362 13.76 5.39 17.27
N ARG A 363 13.62 6.48 18.02
CA ARG A 363 13.69 7.84 17.48
C ARG A 363 15.07 8.01 16.87
N LYS A 364 15.21 7.73 15.58
CA LYS A 364 16.13 8.49 14.72
C LYS A 364 15.40 9.79 14.36
N THR A 365 15.33 10.71 15.32
CA THR A 365 15.00 12.12 15.07
C THR A 365 16.19 12.96 15.46
#